data_AF-A0A9D7JSL4-F1
#
_entry.id   AF-A0A9D7JSL4-F1
#
_cell.length_a   1.000
_cell.length_b   1.000
_cell.length_c   1.000
_cell.angle_alpha   90.00
_cell.angle_beta   90.00
_cell.angle_gamma   90.00
#
_symmetry.space_group_name_H-M   'P 1'
#
loop_
_entity.id
_entity.type
_entity.pdbx_description
1 polymer ?
#
loop_
_entity_poly.entity_id
_entity_poly.type
_entity_poly.pdbx_seq_one_letter_code
_entity_poly.pdbx_strand_id
1 'polypeptide(L)'
;MDKKTITYLKAEKRVKEMKSFYRFLFVYVTICCFLMAINFVSDRHEFWSIYPVLGLSLALAFKYARVFGWPGFGKDWEERKFYEEIEKIREREERIQFMLNREKLTHPPVRSMPHA
;
A
#
# COMPACT_ATOMS: atom_id res chain seq x y z
N MET A 1 18.45 5.52 -15.59
CA MET A 1 17.63 4.33 -15.25
C MET A 1 16.94 3.85 -16.52
N ASP A 2 17.20 2.62 -16.95
CA ASP A 2 16.75 2.11 -18.25
C ASP A 2 15.22 1.91 -18.29
N LYS A 3 14.58 2.28 -19.41
CA LYS A 3 13.11 2.20 -19.56
C LYS A 3 12.59 0.76 -19.39
N LYS A 4 13.35 -0.27 -19.81
CA LYS A 4 12.91 -1.67 -19.67
C LYS A 4 12.85 -2.10 -18.20
N THR A 5 13.79 -1.64 -17.37
CA THR A 5 13.80 -1.95 -15.93
C THR A 5 12.57 -1.40 -15.23
N ILE A 6 12.15 -0.17 -15.55
CA ILE A 6 10.94 0.44 -14.95
C ILE A 6 9.69 -0.32 -15.36
N THR A 7 9.56 -0.69 -16.65
CA THR A 7 8.43 -1.48 -17.13
C THR A 7 8.37 -2.87 -16.49
N TYR A 8 9.52 -3.53 -16.34
CA TYR A 8 9.63 -4.84 -15.70
C TYR A 8 9.24 -4.79 -14.22
N LEU A 9 9.80 -3.84 -13.46
CA LEU A 9 9.47 -3.65 -12.04
C LEU A 9 7.98 -3.35 -11.84
N LYS A 10 7.39 -2.55 -12.74
CA LYS A 10 5.95 -2.25 -12.72
C LYS A 10 5.14 -3.52 -12.97
N ALA A 11 5.49 -4.32 -13.97
CA ALA A 11 4.81 -5.59 -14.23
C ALA A 11 4.94 -6.59 -13.06
N GLU A 12 6.13 -6.71 -12.48
CA GLU A 12 6.39 -7.62 -11.35
C GLU A 12 5.57 -7.24 -10.11
N LYS A 13 5.54 -5.94 -9.77
CA LYS A 13 4.75 -5.42 -8.64
C LYS A 13 3.27 -5.77 -8.80
N ARG A 14 2.75 -5.67 -10.03
CA ARG A 14 1.36 -5.99 -10.36
C ARG A 14 1.05 -7.46 -10.17
N VAL A 15 1.93 -8.35 -10.65
CA VAL A 15 1.78 -9.79 -10.44
C VAL A 15 1.82 -10.14 -8.96
N LYS A 16 2.70 -9.49 -8.19
CA LYS A 16 2.82 -9.71 -6.73
C LYS A 16 1.55 -9.28 -5.98
N GLU A 17 0.96 -8.14 -6.35
CA GLU A 17 -0.30 -7.66 -5.79
C GLU A 17 -1.48 -8.58 -6.12
N MET A 18 -1.57 -9.06 -7.36
CA MET A 18 -2.58 -10.05 -7.77
C MET A 18 -2.43 -11.36 -6.98
N LYS A 19 -1.21 -11.90 -6.84
CA LYS A 19 -0.96 -13.10 -6.02
C LYS A 19 -1.39 -12.91 -4.56
N SER A 20 -1.13 -11.74 -3.99
CA SER A 20 -1.54 -11.41 -2.61
C SER A 20 -3.06 -11.37 -2.46
N PHE A 21 -3.77 -10.84 -3.46
CA PHE A 21 -5.23 -10.86 -3.51
C PHE A 21 -5.78 -12.29 -3.56
N TYR A 22 -5.26 -13.14 -4.45
CA TYR A 22 -5.72 -14.53 -4.55
C TYR A 22 -5.52 -15.35 -3.26
N ARG A 23 -4.41 -15.15 -2.54
CA ARG A 23 -4.22 -15.79 -1.22
C ARG A 23 -5.30 -15.37 -0.23
N PHE A 24 -5.62 -14.08 -0.18
CA PHE A 24 -6.64 -13.56 0.71
C PHE A 24 -8.04 -14.05 0.31
N LEU A 25 -8.33 -14.09 -0.99
CA LEU A 25 -9.57 -14.65 -1.53
C LEU A 25 -9.72 -16.13 -1.18
N PHE A 26 -8.65 -16.92 -1.27
CA PHE A 26 -8.67 -18.33 -0.91
C PHE A 26 -9.01 -18.52 0.57
N VAL A 27 -8.36 -17.76 1.46
CA VAL A 27 -8.68 -17.79 2.90
C VAL A 27 -10.12 -17.35 3.15
N TYR A 28 -10.61 -16.32 2.46
CA TYR A 28 -11.99 -15.86 2.55
C TYR A 28 -12.99 -16.97 2.18
N VAL A 29 -12.79 -17.62 1.03
CA VAL A 29 -13.67 -18.72 0.58
C VAL A 29 -13.65 -19.87 1.58
N THR A 30 -12.47 -20.25 2.08
CA THR A 30 -12.33 -21.30 3.11
C THR A 30 -13.11 -20.96 4.39
N ILE A 31 -13.02 -19.71 4.86
CA ILE A 31 -13.77 -19.23 6.03
C ILE A 31 -15.28 -19.25 5.76
N CYS A 32 -15.72 -18.78 4.59
CA CYS A 32 -17.13 -18.83 4.19
C CYS A 32 -17.67 -20.27 4.15
N CYS A 33 -16.92 -21.21 3.57
CA CYS A 33 -17.28 -22.63 3.56
C CYS A 33 -17.37 -23.19 4.99
N PHE A 34 -16.42 -22.84 5.86
CA PHE A 34 -16.43 -23.28 7.25
C PHE A 34 -17.62 -22.72 8.04
N LEU A 35 -17.94 -21.43 7.86
CA LEU A 35 -19.11 -20.78 8.46
C LEU A 35 -20.42 -21.38 7.97
N MET A 36 -20.52 -21.68 6.68
CA MET A 36 -21.69 -22.34 6.09
C MET A 36 -21.86 -23.76 6.64
N ALA A 37 -20.77 -24.51 6.82
CA ALA A 37 -20.80 -25.82 7.45
C ALA A 37 -21.28 -25.76 8.90
N ILE A 38 -20.82 -24.78 9.69
CA ILE A 38 -21.32 -24.56 11.06
C ILE A 38 -22.81 -24.21 11.06
N ASN A 39 -23.26 -23.39 10.11
CA ASN A 39 -24.67 -23.02 9.99
C ASN A 39 -25.55 -24.24 9.68
N PHE A 40 -25.04 -25.19 8.89
CA PHE A 40 -25.76 -26.43 8.57
C PHE A 40 -25.82 -27.43 9.73
N VAL A 41 -24.79 -27.46 10.59
CA VAL A 41 -24.72 -28.37 11.75
C VAL A 41 -25.41 -27.78 12.98
N SER A 42 -25.41 -26.46 13.12
CA SER A 42 -26.01 -25.77 14.24
C SER A 42 -27.47 -25.47 13.91
N ASP A 43 -28.40 -26.26 14.45
CA ASP A 43 -29.88 -26.12 14.38
C ASP A 43 -30.41 -24.83 15.09
N ARG A 44 -29.62 -23.75 15.06
CA ARG A 44 -29.94 -22.46 15.63
C ARG A 44 -30.37 -21.54 14.50
N HIS A 45 -31.60 -21.04 14.56
CA HIS A 45 -32.15 -19.98 13.69
C HIS A 45 -31.43 -18.61 13.81
N GLU A 46 -30.17 -18.59 14.21
CA GLU A 46 -29.38 -17.37 14.35
C GLU A 46 -28.32 -17.28 13.25
N PHE A 47 -28.46 -16.26 12.40
CA PHE A 47 -27.55 -15.93 11.30
C PHE A 47 -26.25 -15.25 11.78
N TRP A 48 -25.67 -15.69 12.89
CA TRP A 48 -24.46 -15.09 13.46
C TRP A 48 -23.26 -15.14 12.48
N SER A 49 -23.28 -16.06 11.51
CA SER A 49 -22.28 -16.16 10.44
C SER A 49 -22.26 -14.96 9.49
N ILE A 50 -23.30 -14.10 9.48
CA ILE A 50 -23.35 -12.93 8.60
C ILE A 50 -22.37 -11.83 9.03
N TYR A 51 -22.11 -11.70 10.34
CA TYR A 51 -21.19 -10.69 10.86
C TYR A 51 -19.75 -10.86 10.36
N PRO A 52 -19.12 -12.06 10.46
CA PRO A 52 -17.78 -12.27 9.90
C PRO A 52 -17.78 -12.19 8.37
N VAL A 53 -18.82 -12.68 7.69
CA VAL A 53 -18.92 -12.59 6.23
C VAL A 53 -18.99 -11.13 5.77
N LEU A 54 -19.78 -10.28 6.43
CA LEU A 54 -19.88 -8.85 6.09
C LEU A 54 -18.55 -8.11 6.32
N GLY A 55 -17.91 -8.32 7.48
CA GLY A 55 -16.62 -7.67 7.78
C GLY A 55 -15.53 -8.08 6.78
N LEU A 56 -15.45 -9.36 6.44
CA LEU A 56 -14.46 -9.88 5.49
C LEU A 56 -14.78 -9.53 4.04
N SER A 57 -16.06 -9.47 3.66
CA SER A 57 -16.51 -9.06 2.32
C SER A 57 -16.10 -7.62 2.02
N LEU A 58 -16.25 -6.73 3.01
CA LEU A 58 -15.86 -5.33 2.86
C LEU A 58 -14.33 -5.20 2.67
N ALA A 59 -13.54 -5.91 3.49
CA ALA A 59 -12.10 -5.95 3.34
C ALA A 59 -11.65 -6.50 1.97
N LEU A 60 -12.33 -7.54 1.47
CA LEU A 60 -12.07 -8.11 0.15
C LEU A 60 -12.40 -7.10 -0.96
N ALA A 61 -13.52 -6.39 -0.86
CA ALA A 61 -13.92 -5.36 -1.82
C ALA A 61 -12.89 -4.22 -1.91
N PHE A 62 -12.39 -3.72 -0.77
CA PHE A 62 -11.31 -2.73 -0.74
C PHE A 62 -10.02 -3.26 -1.39
N LYS A 63 -9.66 -4.51 -1.10
CA LYS A 63 -8.46 -5.15 -1.69
C LYS A 63 -8.61 -5.33 -3.20
N TYR A 64 -9.80 -5.72 -3.65
CA TYR A 64 -10.15 -5.85 -5.06
C TYR A 64 -10.04 -4.49 -5.76
N ALA A 65 -10.65 -3.45 -5.21
CA ALA A 65 -10.57 -2.09 -5.73
C ALA A 65 -9.12 -1.60 -5.86
N ARG A 66 -8.26 -1.90 -4.88
CA ARG A 66 -6.84 -1.52 -4.93
C ARG A 66 -6.06 -2.28 -6.01
N VAL A 67 -6.32 -3.56 -6.21
CA VAL A 67 -5.58 -4.39 -7.18
C VAL A 67 -6.10 -4.20 -8.60
N PHE A 68 -7.41 -4.13 -8.78
CA PHE A 68 -8.08 -4.04 -10.08
C PHE A 68 -8.38 -2.61 -10.51
N GLY A 69 -8.36 -1.65 -9.58
CA GLY A 69 -8.76 -0.26 -9.80
C GLY A 69 -10.25 -0.08 -9.55
N TRP A 70 -10.67 1.13 -9.20
CA TRP A 70 -12.08 1.45 -9.05
C TRP A 70 -12.71 1.69 -10.44
N PRO A 71 -13.88 1.11 -10.77
CA PRO A 71 -14.56 1.38 -12.04
C PRO A 71 -14.93 2.88 -12.10
N GLY A 72 -14.23 3.65 -12.95
CA GLY A 72 -14.43 5.09 -13.12
C GLY A 72 -13.26 5.98 -12.69
N PHE A 73 -12.40 5.51 -11.77
CA PHE A 73 -11.10 6.13 -11.48
C PHE A 73 -10.02 5.25 -12.12
N GLY A 74 -9.65 5.57 -13.37
CA GLY A 74 -8.63 4.81 -14.09
C GLY A 74 -7.34 4.72 -13.27
N LYS A 75 -6.68 3.56 -13.28
CA LYS A 75 -5.39 3.33 -12.61
C LYS A 75 -4.34 4.38 -12.97
N ASP A 76 -4.45 4.99 -14.14
CA ASP A 76 -3.61 6.10 -14.57
C ASP A 76 -3.77 7.34 -13.66
N TRP A 77 -4.94 7.57 -13.07
CA TRP A 77 -5.12 8.66 -12.11
C TRP A 77 -4.40 8.38 -10.78
N GLU A 78 -4.57 7.19 -10.20
CA GLU A 78 -3.85 6.81 -8.96
C GLU A 78 -2.34 6.82 -9.18
N GLU A 79 -1.89 6.29 -10.32
CA GLU A 79 -0.47 6.25 -10.65
C GLU A 79 0.10 7.65 -10.87
N ARG A 80 -0.61 8.55 -11.56
CA ARG A 80 -0.20 9.96 -11.69
C ARG A 80 -0.10 10.63 -10.33
N LYS A 81 -1.09 10.46 -9.46
CA LYS A 81 -1.09 11.07 -8.12
C LYS A 81 0.04 10.54 -7.25
N PHE A 82 0.37 9.26 -7.37
CA PHE A 82 1.50 8.66 -6.68
C PHE A 82 2.85 9.26 -7.12
N TYR A 83 3.07 9.40 -8.43
CA TYR A 83 4.29 10.04 -8.95
C TYR A 83 4.37 11.52 -8.58
N GLU A 84 3.25 12.23 -8.64
CA GLU A 84 3.15 13.63 -8.23
C GLU A 84 3.49 13.83 -6.75
N GLU A 85 3.10 12.87 -5.89
CA GLU A 85 3.45 12.91 -4.47
C GLU A 85 4.94 12.59 -4.23
N ILE A 86 5.52 11.62 -4.95
CA ILE A 86 6.97 11.34 -4.88
C ILE A 86 7.79 12.56 -5.31
N GLU A 87 7.38 13.23 -6.38
CA GLU A 87 8.04 14.45 -6.87
C GLU A 87 8.06 15.54 -5.79
N LYS A 88 6.92 15.77 -5.12
CA LYS A 88 6.82 16.73 -4.01
C LYS A 88 7.68 16.35 -2.82
N ILE A 89 7.78 15.06 -2.48
CA ILE A 89 8.65 14.58 -1.40
C ILE A 89 10.11 14.87 -1.76
N ARG A 90 10.53 14.58 -3.00
CA ARG A 90 11.89 14.85 -3.48
C ARG A 90 12.24 16.33 -3.42
N GLU A 91 11.37 17.22 -3.91
CA GLU A 91 11.58 18.67 -3.81
C GLU A 91 11.69 19.16 -2.36
N ARG A 92 10.95 18.54 -1.45
CA ARG A 92 10.99 18.86 -0.02
C ARG A 92 12.31 18.39 0.61
N GLU A 93 12.79 17.21 0.25
CA GLU A 93 14.10 16.70 0.67
C GLU A 93 15.25 17.57 0.14
N GLU A 94 15.22 17.96 -1.13
CA GLU A 94 16.21 18.86 -1.73
C GLU A 94 16.24 20.22 -1.03
N ARG A 95 15.07 20.79 -0.70
CA ARG A 95 14.98 22.01 0.11
C ARG A 95 15.57 21.82 1.50
N ILE A 96 15.27 20.72 2.18
CA ILE A 96 15.83 20.42 3.51
C ILE A 96 17.36 20.30 3.41
N GLN A 97 17.87 19.58 2.42
CA GLN A 97 19.32 19.47 2.18
C GLN A 97 19.96 20.83 1.89
N PHE A 98 19.31 21.66 1.08
CA PHE A 98 19.77 23.02 0.82
C PHE A 98 19.82 23.87 2.10
N MET A 99 18.80 23.78 2.96
CA MET A 99 18.75 24.50 4.24
C MET A 99 19.86 24.02 5.19
N LEU A 100 20.05 22.71 5.31
CA LEU A 100 21.12 22.12 6.13
C LEU A 100 22.52 22.49 5.60
N ASN A 101 22.70 22.52 4.28
CA ASN A 101 23.94 22.94 3.67
C ASN A 101 24.22 24.43 3.91
N ARG A 102 23.19 25.27 3.83
CA ARG A 102 23.28 26.72 4.11
C ARG A 102 23.60 27.00 5.58
N GLU A 103 23.00 26.28 6.51
CA GLU A 103 23.26 26.43 7.94
C GLU A 103 24.72 26.10 8.31
N LYS A 104 25.27 25.04 7.72
CA LYS A 104 26.69 24.68 7.85
C LYS A 104 27.64 25.75 7.27
N LEU A 105 27.20 26.51 6.27
CA LEU A 105 27.98 27.60 5.69
C LEU A 105 27.92 28.88 6.56
N THR A 106 26.83 29.10 7.29
CA THR A 106 26.67 30.28 8.17
C THR A 106 27.31 30.11 9.54
N HIS A 107 27.48 28.87 10.02
CA HIS A 107 28.20 28.55 11.24
C HIS A 107 29.36 27.60 10.90
N PRO A 108 30.57 28.12 10.62
CA PRO A 108 31.71 27.26 10.37
C PRO A 108 31.98 26.38 11.60
N PRO A 109 32.45 25.14 11.43
CA PRO A 109 32.79 24.29 12.56
C PRO A 109 33.76 25.07 13.45
N VAL A 110 33.35 25.34 14.69
CA VAL A 110 34.20 25.99 15.68
C VAL A 110 35.37 25.04 15.89
N ARG A 111 36.49 25.32 15.25
CA ARG A 111 37.73 24.57 15.40
C ARG A 111 38.06 24.61 16.88
N SER A 112 37.89 23.49 17.59
CA SER A 112 38.27 23.38 18.98
C SER A 112 39.76 23.69 19.06
N MET A 113 40.10 24.90 19.49
CA MET A 113 41.49 25.27 19.71
C MET A 113 42.02 24.37 20.81
N PRO A 114 43.17 23.70 20.62
CA PRO A 114 43.81 23.01 21.72
C PRO A 114 44.12 24.05 22.79
N HIS A 115 43.46 23.92 23.94
CA HIS A 115 43.82 24.67 25.14
C HIS A 115 45.23 24.19 25.54
N ALA A 116 46.21 25.04 25.27
CA ALA A 116 47.60 24.88 25.68
C ALA A 116 47.77 25.34 27.13
#